data_AF-A0A9N8ZLN4-F1
#
_entry.id   AF-A0A9N8ZLN4-F1
#
_cell.length_a   1.000
_cell.length_b   1.000
_cell.length_c   1.000
_cell.angle_alpha   90.00
_cell.angle_beta   90.00
_cell.angle_gamma   90.00
#
_symmetry.space_group_name_H-M   'P 1'
#
loop_
_entity.id
_entity.type
_entity.pdbx_description
1 polymer ?
#
loop_
_entity_poly.entity_id
_entity_poly.type
_entity_poly.pdbx_seq_one_letter_code
_entity_poly.pdbx_strand_id
1 'polypeptide(L)'
;QGVPSVVSTVMHLDSVPVKKRNDVKKSLLSFIQHFFPSETKLYCGSESQDALTILRTICTQTPKEISWRDTHPYLLAEDVSFIANDDNENIGTLRVSGYARGVPFSANRLVHLQNYGDFQLKEISSCPTTREDTEEMAMDAKTLETTDPALQDSLVAENEPDLMQNEQTWPTREELDKADQSMSVESDNLPDAKPGTTPKRIVKRVPKGTSAYQAAWIVDSEDEYSEEDDDEDETMACDDDQEEESSIKQIEEEDDEEEEYEEIELETRNPVPSDQMDEDEEKQLQEYLETRKKENREDLQFPDEVDTPMDISARVRFQRYRGLESFRTSPWDPYENLPIDYARIFQFADYKRTLKRVTAEALIGAAKPGMRITLHISNVPKEVKESFDPSRPFIIFGLLQYEHRISVLNFVLTRTSHYTEPIKSKDPLLIQCGFRRYTIHPLFSQHTHSRKGTNNVHKFEKFLNAGRTSIATIYGPIVFGAMPCLAFKDTGDINDSILVATGSSNGVEPTRIIAKRIILTGYPLKINKRSAVIRYMFFNPEDVQWFKPVRLHSKYGRTGHIKESLGTHGHMKCVFDSPIKQQDTVMMYLYKRVYPKWGTTEIWKGGLEDKIIEDEIRERKMEM
;
A
#
# COMPACT_ATOMS: atom_id res chain seq x y z
N GLN A 1 13.82 2.53 16.55
CA GLN A 1 14.95 3.48 16.70
C GLN A 1 16.25 2.80 17.11
N GLY A 2 16.29 1.96 18.15
CA GLY A 2 17.55 1.36 18.60
C GLY A 2 18.24 2.27 19.61
N VAL A 3 18.71 1.68 20.70
CA VAL A 3 19.27 2.40 21.83
C VAL A 3 20.80 2.19 21.83
N PRO A 4 21.60 3.25 22.00
CA PRO A 4 23.06 3.12 22.13
C PRO A 4 23.39 2.58 23.54
N SER A 5 24.44 3.08 24.19
CA SER A 5 24.71 2.77 25.60
C SER A 5 23.69 3.47 26.50
N VAL A 6 23.15 2.73 27.47
CA VAL A 6 22.23 3.23 28.48
C VAL A 6 23.00 3.35 29.79
N VAL A 7 22.71 4.38 30.58
CA VAL A 7 23.18 4.47 31.97
C VAL A 7 21.96 4.75 32.83
N SER A 8 21.71 3.86 33.78
CA SER A 8 20.52 3.94 34.63
C SER A 8 20.77 4.79 35.87
N THR A 9 20.01 5.86 36.04
CA THR A 9 20.13 6.79 37.18
C THR A 9 18.78 6.97 37.89
N VAL A 10 18.81 7.07 39.21
CA VAL A 10 17.64 7.42 40.03
C VAL A 10 17.83 8.80 40.63
N MET A 11 16.80 9.64 40.49
CA MET A 11 16.68 10.92 41.17
C MET A 11 15.75 10.78 42.39
N HIS A 12 15.90 11.67 43.36
CA HIS A 12 15.02 11.76 44.55
C HIS A 12 14.98 10.53 45.47
N LEU A 13 16.03 9.70 45.50
CA LEU A 13 16.14 8.60 46.46
C LEU A 13 16.14 9.10 47.93
N ASP A 14 16.42 10.41 48.13
CA ASP A 14 16.39 11.05 49.43
C ASP A 14 15.00 11.18 50.06
N SER A 15 13.95 11.21 49.22
CA SER A 15 12.56 11.20 49.66
C SER A 15 12.16 9.90 50.38
N VAL A 16 12.92 8.81 50.15
CA VAL A 16 12.65 7.50 50.74
C VAL A 16 13.37 7.38 52.09
N PRO A 17 12.71 6.84 53.14
CA PRO A 17 13.36 6.57 54.42
C PRO A 17 14.61 5.70 54.24
N VAL A 18 15.71 6.05 54.94
CA VAL A 18 17.04 5.42 54.78
C VAL A 18 17.00 3.89 54.84
N LYS A 19 16.15 3.32 55.71
CA LYS A 19 15.99 1.86 55.86
C LYS A 19 15.45 1.17 54.61
N LYS A 20 14.62 1.84 53.80
CA LYS A 20 13.98 1.27 52.60
C LYS A 20 14.71 1.60 51.29
N ARG A 21 15.71 2.49 51.31
CA ARG A 21 16.43 2.93 50.10
C ARG A 21 17.06 1.77 49.34
N ASN A 22 17.67 0.83 50.05
CA ASN A 22 18.29 -0.35 49.44
C ASN A 22 17.27 -1.30 48.80
N ASP A 23 16.09 -1.46 49.41
CA ASP A 23 15.03 -2.31 48.87
C ASP A 23 14.40 -1.67 47.62
N VAL A 24 14.18 -0.35 47.65
CA VAL A 24 13.72 0.41 46.47
C VAL A 24 14.74 0.33 45.34
N LYS A 25 16.04 0.49 45.63
CA LYS A 25 17.11 0.36 44.64
C LYS A 25 17.13 -1.03 43.98
N LYS A 26 16.94 -2.10 44.76
CA LYS A 26 16.83 -3.47 44.22
C LYS A 26 15.58 -3.68 43.38
N SER A 27 14.44 -3.12 43.79
CA SER A 27 13.19 -3.18 43.03
C SER A 27 13.30 -2.46 41.68
N LEU A 28 13.84 -1.24 41.69
CA LEU A 28 14.07 -0.47 40.46
C LEU A 28 15.09 -1.14 39.54
N LEU A 29 16.14 -1.75 40.10
CA LEU A 29 17.11 -2.51 39.33
C LEU A 29 16.46 -3.75 38.69
N SER A 30 15.61 -4.47 39.42
CA SER A 30 14.81 -5.57 38.87
C SER A 30 13.89 -5.11 37.74
N PHE A 31 13.26 -3.96 37.89
CA PHE A 31 12.40 -3.37 36.84
C PHE A 31 13.21 -3.00 35.59
N ILE A 32 14.35 -2.35 35.75
CA ILE A 32 15.21 -1.97 34.62
C ILE A 32 15.78 -3.20 33.93
N GLN A 33 16.18 -4.23 34.67
CA GLN A 33 16.68 -5.48 34.11
C GLN A 33 15.67 -6.22 33.23
N HIS A 34 14.37 -6.00 33.43
CA HIS A 34 13.33 -6.50 32.53
C HIS A 34 13.44 -5.89 31.12
N PHE A 35 13.83 -4.61 31.01
CA PHE A 35 13.99 -3.91 29.72
C PHE A 35 15.42 -3.97 29.18
N PHE A 36 16.41 -3.78 30.06
CA PHE A 36 17.83 -3.74 29.75
C PHE A 36 18.60 -4.74 30.63
N PRO A 37 18.68 -6.02 30.21
CA PRO A 37 19.37 -7.06 30.99
C PRO A 37 20.88 -6.81 31.17
N SER A 38 21.50 -5.98 30.33
CA SER A 38 22.91 -5.60 30.41
C SER A 38 23.22 -4.67 31.59
N GLU A 39 22.21 -3.95 32.09
CA GLU A 39 22.39 -3.00 33.18
C GLU A 39 22.44 -3.74 34.52
N THR A 40 23.61 -3.67 35.17
CA THR A 40 23.87 -4.37 36.44
C THR A 40 23.88 -3.44 37.65
N LYS A 41 23.94 -2.13 37.44
CA LYS A 41 24.05 -1.13 38.51
C LYS A 41 23.11 0.03 38.26
N LEU A 42 22.55 0.53 39.35
CA LEU A 42 21.72 1.73 39.39
C LEU A 42 22.48 2.80 40.16
N TYR A 43 22.71 3.95 39.55
CA TYR A 43 23.44 5.06 40.17
C TYR A 43 22.46 6.07 40.78
N CYS A 44 22.81 6.67 41.91
CA CYS A 44 22.03 7.72 42.53
C CYS A 44 22.54 9.09 42.10
N GLY A 45 21.72 9.88 41.39
CA GLY A 45 22.13 11.21 40.93
C GLY A 45 22.30 12.24 42.05
N SER A 46 21.73 12.00 43.24
CA SER A 46 21.88 12.90 44.39
C SER A 46 23.18 12.72 45.17
N GLU A 47 23.86 11.58 45.02
CA GLU A 47 25.11 11.31 45.70
C GLU A 47 26.29 11.74 44.82
N SER A 48 27.13 12.65 45.32
CA SER A 48 28.24 13.23 44.54
C SER A 48 29.25 12.18 44.06
N GLN A 49 29.46 11.09 44.80
CA GLN A 49 30.35 9.99 44.41
C GLN A 49 29.79 9.19 43.23
N ASP A 50 28.48 8.90 43.24
CA ASP A 50 27.78 8.22 42.16
C ASP A 50 27.72 9.13 40.91
N ALA A 51 27.46 10.43 41.09
CA ALA A 51 27.47 11.42 40.00
C ALA A 51 28.84 11.49 39.29
N LEU A 52 29.95 11.51 40.05
CA LEU A 52 31.30 11.46 39.47
C LEU A 52 31.56 10.13 38.74
N THR A 53 31.02 9.03 39.25
CA THR A 53 31.13 7.72 38.60
C THR A 53 30.33 7.66 37.30
N ILE A 54 29.13 8.24 37.27
CA ILE A 54 28.32 8.41 36.06
C ILE A 54 29.09 9.23 35.02
N LEU A 55 29.61 10.40 35.41
CA LEU A 55 30.38 11.27 34.52
C LEU A 55 31.60 10.55 33.95
N ARG A 56 32.38 9.85 34.80
CA ARG A 56 33.50 9.03 34.35
C ARG A 56 33.05 7.96 33.36
N THR A 57 31.93 7.29 33.62
CA THR A 57 31.38 6.28 32.73
C THR A 57 31.03 6.88 31.37
N ILE A 58 30.31 8.01 31.34
CA ILE A 58 29.93 8.71 30.10
C ILE A 58 31.16 9.17 29.30
N CYS A 59 32.21 9.67 29.97
CA CYS A 59 33.42 10.15 29.29
C CYS A 59 34.33 9.02 28.77
N THR A 60 34.38 7.89 29.47
CA THR A 60 35.30 6.78 29.13
C THR A 60 34.67 5.67 28.31
N GLN A 61 33.36 5.46 28.44
CA GLN A 61 32.67 4.35 27.78
C GLN A 61 32.51 4.66 26.30
N THR A 62 32.97 3.73 25.46
CA THR A 62 32.66 3.79 24.04
C THR A 62 31.17 3.48 23.84
N PRO A 63 30.42 4.38 23.17
CA PRO A 63 29.00 4.16 22.95
C PRO A 63 28.79 2.96 22.02
N LYS A 64 27.77 2.15 22.30
CA LYS A 64 27.39 1.05 21.41
C LYS A 64 26.97 1.60 20.03
N GLU A 65 27.53 0.98 19.00
CA GLU A 65 27.23 1.26 17.59
C GLU A 65 25.78 0.87 17.24
N ILE A 66 25.13 1.73 16.46
CA ILE A 66 23.79 1.50 15.93
C ILE A 66 23.95 1.33 14.42
N SER A 67 23.82 0.10 13.94
CA SER A 67 24.12 -0.27 12.55
C SER A 67 23.50 0.66 11.50
N TRP A 68 22.24 1.05 11.65
CA TRP A 68 21.60 1.93 10.67
C TRP A 68 22.07 3.39 10.76
N ARG A 69 22.44 3.86 11.95
CA ARG A 69 22.90 5.23 12.15
C ARG A 69 24.34 5.38 11.67
N ASP A 70 25.16 4.36 11.92
CA ASP A 70 26.58 4.40 11.61
C ASP A 70 26.86 4.04 10.13
N THR A 71 25.85 3.57 9.40
CA THR A 71 25.89 3.39 7.93
C THR A 71 25.52 4.65 7.16
N HIS A 72 24.98 5.67 7.84
CA HIS A 72 24.64 6.96 7.24
C HIS A 72 25.51 8.07 7.84
N PRO A 73 25.87 9.09 7.06
CA PRO A 73 26.44 10.31 7.62
C PRO A 73 25.35 11.10 8.35
N TYR A 74 25.64 11.61 9.55
CA TYR A 74 24.70 12.45 10.29
C TYR A 74 25.40 13.56 11.05
N LEU A 75 24.67 14.67 11.26
CA LEU A 75 25.17 15.88 11.89
C LEU A 75 24.09 16.45 12.81
N LEU A 76 24.49 16.83 14.02
CA LEU A 76 23.65 17.63 14.93
C LEU A 76 24.03 19.10 14.71
N ALA A 77 23.03 19.93 14.40
CA ALA A 77 23.25 21.35 14.17
C ALA A 77 23.51 22.07 15.49
N GLU A 78 24.58 22.87 15.52
CA GLU A 78 24.88 23.80 16.62
C GLU A 78 24.49 25.22 16.25
N ASP A 79 24.79 25.61 15.00
CA ASP A 79 24.50 26.93 14.47
C ASP A 79 23.86 26.79 13.08
N VAL A 80 22.81 27.57 12.85
CA VAL A 80 21.99 27.54 11.64
C VAL A 80 21.83 28.96 11.15
N SER A 81 22.39 29.24 9.97
CA SER A 81 22.22 30.52 9.28
C SER A 81 21.58 30.31 7.92
N PHE A 82 20.75 31.25 7.49
CA PHE A 82 20.05 31.19 6.20
C PHE A 82 20.42 32.42 5.39
N ILE A 83 20.80 32.19 4.13
CA ILE A 83 21.08 33.22 3.16
C ILE A 83 20.03 33.10 2.07
N ALA A 84 19.15 34.10 1.96
CA ALA A 84 18.15 34.15 0.90
C ALA A 84 18.84 34.26 -0.46
N ASN A 85 18.28 33.63 -1.50
CA ASN A 85 18.75 33.84 -2.86
C ASN A 85 18.16 35.15 -3.41
N ASP A 86 18.93 35.85 -4.24
CA ASP A 86 18.53 37.14 -4.82
C ASP A 86 17.30 37.03 -5.74
N ASP A 87 17.04 35.84 -6.31
CA ASP A 87 15.97 35.60 -7.29
C ASP A 87 14.60 35.26 -6.66
N ASN A 88 14.56 34.75 -5.43
CA ASN A 88 13.33 34.34 -4.73
C ASN A 88 13.52 34.44 -3.21
N GLU A 89 12.78 35.33 -2.54
CA GLU A 89 12.90 35.55 -1.08
C GLU A 89 12.50 34.32 -0.25
N ASN A 90 11.64 33.45 -0.80
CA ASN A 90 11.11 32.28 -0.09
C ASN A 90 12.05 31.07 -0.08
N ILE A 91 13.08 31.05 -0.95
CA ILE A 91 14.00 29.92 -1.11
C ILE A 91 15.43 30.43 -0.97
N GLY A 92 16.24 29.75 -0.16
CA GLY A 92 17.62 30.17 0.08
C GLY A 92 18.59 29.02 0.33
N THR A 93 19.83 29.41 0.62
CA THR A 93 20.89 28.49 1.01
C THR A 93 20.98 28.42 2.54
N LEU A 94 20.75 27.24 3.10
CA LEU A 94 20.87 26.99 4.54
C LEU A 94 22.29 26.56 4.87
N ARG A 95 22.96 27.30 5.77
CA ARG A 95 24.27 26.96 6.32
C ARG A 95 24.08 26.34 7.70
N VAL A 96 24.46 25.08 7.83
CA VAL A 96 24.34 24.35 9.09
C VAL A 96 25.71 23.88 9.56
N SER A 97 26.12 24.36 10.72
CA SER A 97 27.40 24.04 11.33
C SER A 97 27.23 23.00 12.43
N GLY A 98 28.09 21.99 12.43
CA GLY A 98 28.09 20.95 13.46
C GLY A 98 29.20 19.92 13.27
N TYR A 99 29.21 18.90 14.12
CA TYR A 99 30.18 17.82 14.04
C TYR A 99 29.66 16.68 13.17
N ALA A 100 30.45 16.29 12.17
CA ALA A 100 30.18 15.11 11.34
C ALA A 100 30.31 13.83 12.17
N ARG A 101 29.34 12.92 12.07
CA ARG A 101 29.34 11.62 12.74
C ARG A 101 28.86 10.52 11.78
N GLY A 102 29.21 9.26 12.09
CA GLY A 102 28.88 8.10 11.25
C GLY A 102 29.84 7.96 10.07
N VAL A 103 29.27 7.75 8.89
CA VAL A 103 30.02 7.70 7.61
C VAL A 103 30.48 9.10 7.20
N PRO A 104 31.57 9.25 6.43
CA PRO A 104 31.95 10.56 5.90
C PRO A 104 30.86 11.21 5.04
N PHE A 105 30.71 12.53 5.14
CA PHE A 105 29.84 13.29 4.22
C PHE A 105 30.54 13.45 2.86
N SER A 106 29.72 13.46 1.81
CA SER A 106 30.13 13.82 0.44
C SER A 106 29.20 14.89 -0.09
N ALA A 107 29.76 15.91 -0.75
CA ALA A 107 28.99 17.01 -1.33
C ALA A 107 28.03 16.56 -2.45
N ASN A 108 28.35 15.46 -3.14
CA ASN A 108 27.55 14.95 -4.26
C ASN A 108 26.28 14.22 -3.83
N ARG A 109 26.17 13.86 -2.55
CA ARG A 109 25.02 13.14 -1.99
C ARG A 109 23.94 14.11 -1.52
N LEU A 110 22.71 13.62 -1.56
CA LEU A 110 21.56 14.33 -1.02
C LEU A 110 21.59 14.32 0.51
N VAL A 111 20.88 15.28 1.10
CA VAL A 111 20.75 15.44 2.53
C VAL A 111 19.27 15.48 2.90
N HIS A 112 18.89 14.72 3.93
CA HIS A 112 17.57 14.72 4.52
C HIS A 112 17.52 15.65 5.73
N LEU A 113 16.63 16.64 5.65
CA LEU A 113 16.22 17.46 6.77
C LEU A 113 14.98 16.83 7.41
N GLN A 114 15.08 16.53 8.71
CA GLN A 114 13.99 15.92 9.47
C GLN A 114 12.71 16.78 9.33
N ASN A 115 11.60 16.16 8.95
CA ASN A 115 10.27 16.77 8.72
C ASN A 115 10.13 17.66 7.47
N TYR A 116 11.23 18.00 6.79
CA TYR A 116 11.21 18.89 5.61
C TYR A 116 11.50 18.17 4.29
N GLY A 117 12.15 17.01 4.34
CA GLY A 117 12.43 16.20 3.16
C GLY A 117 13.88 16.24 2.71
N ASP A 118 14.10 15.99 1.42
CA ASP A 118 15.42 15.74 0.84
C ASP A 118 15.88 16.95 0.00
N PHE A 119 17.12 17.38 0.18
CA PHE A 119 17.71 18.56 -0.46
C PHE A 119 19.12 18.27 -0.99
N GLN A 120 19.57 19.08 -1.94
CA GLN A 120 20.92 19.03 -2.49
C GLN A 120 21.89 19.91 -1.70
N LEU A 121 23.11 19.41 -1.51
CA LEU A 121 24.23 20.20 -1.03
C LEU A 121 24.82 21.04 -2.17
N LYS A 122 25.39 22.20 -1.82
CA LYS A 122 26.16 23.07 -2.71
C LYS A 122 27.66 22.91 -2.46
N GLU A 123 28.05 23.01 -1.20
CA GLU A 123 29.44 22.93 -0.74
C GLU A 123 29.52 22.45 0.71
N ILE A 124 30.66 21.84 1.06
CA ILE A 124 31.02 21.48 2.43
C ILE A 124 32.29 22.26 2.80
N SER A 125 32.20 23.08 3.84
CA SER A 125 33.34 23.83 4.37
C SER A 125 33.74 23.30 5.75
N SER A 126 35.03 23.36 6.10
CA SER A 126 35.49 23.08 7.45
C SER A 126 35.33 24.32 8.32
N CYS A 127 34.76 24.16 9.50
CA CYS A 127 34.66 25.25 10.48
C CYS A 127 35.66 25.00 11.63
N PRO A 128 36.62 25.90 11.91
CA PRO A 128 37.49 25.74 13.07
C PRO A 128 36.69 25.81 14.38
N THR A 129 37.12 25.08 15.40
CA THR A 129 36.44 24.99 16.70
C THR A 129 36.50 26.32 17.46
N THR A 130 35.35 26.81 17.94
CA THR A 130 35.21 28.02 18.79
C THR A 130 35.48 27.78 20.28
N ARG A 131 36.14 26.67 20.65
CA ARG A 131 36.54 26.45 22.05
C ARG A 131 37.91 27.09 22.29
N GLU A 132 37.88 28.17 23.06
CA GLU A 132 39.01 28.91 23.63
C GLU A 132 40.13 27.97 24.09
N ASP A 133 41.33 28.16 23.54
CA ASP A 133 42.66 27.83 24.12
C ASP A 133 43.80 27.74 23.08
N THR A 134 43.60 28.13 21.81
CA THR A 134 44.73 28.32 20.88
C THR A 134 44.56 29.58 20.03
N GLU A 135 45.01 30.71 20.57
CA GLU A 135 45.19 32.00 19.86
C GLU A 135 46.39 32.00 18.89
N GLU A 136 46.62 30.90 18.17
CA GLU A 136 47.64 30.88 17.12
C GLU A 136 47.05 30.29 15.83
N MET A 137 46.71 31.20 14.91
CA MET A 137 46.17 31.01 13.55
C MET A 137 44.69 30.63 13.47
N ALA A 138 43.82 31.65 13.41
CA ALA A 138 42.51 31.54 12.78
C ALA A 138 42.71 31.18 11.29
N MET A 139 42.83 29.89 10.98
CA MET A 139 42.78 29.43 9.61
C MET A 139 41.38 29.71 9.06
N ASP A 140 41.31 30.43 7.94
CA ASP A 140 40.07 30.67 7.20
C ASP A 140 39.35 29.34 6.93
N ALA A 141 38.00 29.36 6.96
CA ALA A 141 37.17 28.20 6.69
C ALA A 141 37.53 27.59 5.32
N LYS A 142 38.27 26.47 5.32
CA LYS A 142 38.71 25.80 4.11
C LYS A 142 37.54 25.04 3.49
N THR A 143 37.21 25.30 2.23
CA THR A 143 36.28 24.46 1.48
C THR A 143 36.87 23.06 1.34
N LEU A 144 36.17 22.06 1.88
CA LEU A 144 36.62 20.66 1.86
C LEU A 144 36.26 20.00 0.54
N GLU A 145 35.03 20.22 0.08
CA GLU A 145 34.48 19.60 -1.13
C GLU A 145 33.40 20.51 -1.73
N THR A 146 33.51 20.76 -3.04
CA THR A 146 32.47 21.40 -3.85
C THR A 146 31.74 20.33 -4.66
N THR A 147 30.51 20.62 -5.06
CA THR A 147 29.71 19.69 -5.87
C THR A 147 30.24 19.57 -7.30
N ASP A 148 30.32 18.32 -7.78
CA ASP A 148 30.60 18.01 -9.18
C ASP A 148 29.30 17.71 -9.92
N PRO A 149 28.91 18.49 -10.94
CA PRO A 149 27.60 18.35 -11.59
C PRO A 149 27.39 17.00 -12.29
N ALA A 150 28.45 16.26 -12.61
CA ALA A 150 28.38 14.94 -13.25
C ALA A 150 28.13 13.78 -12.27
N LEU A 151 28.56 13.92 -11.01
CA LEU A 151 28.45 12.89 -9.97
C LEU A 151 27.35 13.19 -8.95
N GLN A 152 26.81 14.42 -8.98
CA GLN A 152 25.76 14.86 -8.08
C GLN A 152 24.46 14.08 -8.29
N ASP A 153 23.89 13.61 -7.20
CA ASP A 153 22.60 12.92 -7.23
C ASP A 153 21.46 13.90 -7.56
N SER A 154 20.59 13.52 -8.50
CA SER A 154 19.41 14.29 -8.92
C SER A 154 18.27 14.23 -7.88
N LEU A 155 17.49 15.31 -7.72
CA LEU A 155 16.21 15.30 -6.96
C LEU A 155 15.03 14.62 -7.71
N VAL A 156 15.32 13.78 -8.71
CA VAL A 156 14.26 13.05 -9.42
C VAL A 156 13.85 11.85 -8.56
N ALA A 157 12.72 11.98 -7.86
CA ALA A 157 12.14 10.91 -7.04
C ALA A 157 11.37 9.88 -7.87
N GLU A 158 10.67 10.34 -8.91
CA GLU A 158 9.75 9.56 -9.75
C GLU A 158 10.28 9.43 -11.18
N ASN A 159 10.06 8.27 -11.80
CA ASN A 159 10.28 8.12 -13.23
C ASN A 159 9.05 8.61 -14.01
N GLU A 160 9.27 9.33 -15.10
CA GLU A 160 8.19 9.74 -16.00
C GLU A 160 7.67 8.52 -16.76
N PRO A 161 6.38 8.15 -16.62
CA PRO A 161 5.82 7.03 -17.38
C PRO A 161 5.79 7.38 -18.87
N ASP A 162 6.41 6.55 -19.69
CA ASP A 162 6.25 6.63 -21.14
C ASP A 162 4.87 6.07 -21.52
N LEU A 163 3.92 6.98 -21.77
CA LEU A 163 2.54 6.63 -22.13
C LEU A 163 2.45 5.97 -23.50
N MET A 164 3.40 6.21 -24.41
CA MET A 164 3.39 5.66 -25.77
C MET A 164 3.74 4.17 -25.83
N GLN A 165 4.54 3.65 -24.88
CA GLN A 165 4.86 2.21 -24.84
C GLN A 165 3.69 1.32 -24.39
N ASN A 166 2.66 1.91 -23.79
CA ASN A 166 1.44 1.20 -23.39
C ASN A 166 0.38 1.15 -24.51
N GLU A 167 0.63 1.82 -25.63
CA GLU A 167 -0.16 1.73 -26.84
C GLU A 167 0.50 0.72 -27.79
N GLN A 168 -0.02 -0.51 -27.80
CA GLN A 168 -0.01 -1.36 -28.99
C GLN A 168 1.39 -1.75 -29.53
N THR A 169 2.06 -2.73 -28.92
CA THR A 169 3.02 -3.52 -29.70
C THR A 169 2.25 -4.27 -30.78
N TRP A 170 2.33 -3.80 -32.03
CA TRP A 170 2.00 -4.63 -33.18
C TRP A 170 2.72 -5.96 -33.00
N PRO A 171 2.05 -7.12 -33.12
CA PRO A 171 2.71 -8.41 -33.06
C PRO A 171 3.94 -8.39 -33.97
N THR A 172 5.09 -8.75 -33.42
CA THR A 172 6.32 -8.80 -34.22
C THR A 172 6.12 -9.82 -35.35
N ARG A 173 6.77 -9.59 -36.50
CA ARG A 173 6.63 -10.47 -37.67
C ARG A 173 6.94 -11.94 -37.33
N GLU A 174 7.85 -12.17 -36.38
CA GLU A 174 8.17 -13.50 -35.85
C GLU A 174 7.08 -14.12 -34.95
N GLU A 175 6.27 -13.32 -34.27
CA GLU A 175 5.12 -13.79 -33.49
C GLU A 175 3.90 -14.05 -34.38
N LEU A 176 3.72 -13.26 -35.44
CA LEU A 176 2.78 -13.56 -36.53
C LEU A 176 3.17 -14.85 -37.24
N ASP A 177 4.44 -15.02 -37.60
CA ASP A 177 4.93 -16.25 -38.23
C ASP A 177 4.82 -17.46 -37.30
N LYS A 178 4.98 -17.30 -35.97
CA LYS A 178 4.74 -18.38 -34.99
C LYS A 178 3.26 -18.68 -34.79
N ALA A 179 2.39 -17.67 -34.84
CA ALA A 179 0.95 -17.86 -34.79
C ALA A 179 0.46 -18.57 -36.06
N ASP A 180 0.92 -18.15 -37.23
CA ASP A 180 0.66 -18.79 -38.53
C ASP A 180 1.24 -20.21 -38.59
N GLN A 181 2.44 -20.44 -38.05
CA GLN A 181 3.01 -21.78 -37.92
C GLN A 181 2.21 -22.65 -36.95
N SER A 182 1.77 -22.11 -35.80
CA SER A 182 0.95 -22.85 -34.83
C SER A 182 -0.45 -23.16 -35.36
N MET A 183 -1.04 -22.25 -36.14
CA MET A 183 -2.30 -22.44 -36.85
C MET A 183 -2.14 -23.47 -37.97
N SER A 184 -0.99 -23.47 -38.68
CA SER A 184 -0.72 -24.42 -39.78
C SER A 184 -0.45 -25.85 -39.30
N VAL A 185 0.11 -26.04 -38.11
CA VAL A 185 0.42 -27.37 -37.55
C VAL A 185 -0.80 -28.02 -36.90
N GLU A 186 -1.77 -27.25 -36.41
CA GLU A 186 -3.08 -27.79 -35.99
C GLU A 186 -4.10 -27.91 -37.14
N SER A 187 -3.89 -27.24 -38.27
CA SER A 187 -4.79 -27.32 -39.45
C SER A 187 -4.53 -28.51 -40.36
N ASP A 188 -3.33 -29.12 -40.36
CA ASP A 188 -2.99 -30.22 -41.29
C ASP A 188 -3.60 -31.59 -40.91
N ASN A 189 -4.37 -31.69 -39.82
CA ASN A 189 -5.09 -32.92 -39.42
C ASN A 189 -6.60 -32.76 -39.25
N LEU A 190 -7.20 -31.64 -39.69
CA LEU A 190 -8.65 -31.50 -39.81
C LEU A 190 -8.99 -30.98 -41.22
N PRO A 191 -9.90 -31.62 -41.97
CA PRO A 191 -10.29 -31.11 -43.29
C PRO A 191 -10.94 -29.73 -43.19
N ASP A 192 -10.55 -28.82 -44.08
CA ASP A 192 -11.11 -27.46 -44.18
C ASP A 192 -12.64 -27.47 -44.19
N ALA A 193 -13.24 -26.74 -43.26
CA ALA A 193 -14.68 -26.58 -43.19
C ALA A 193 -15.19 -25.80 -44.41
N LYS A 194 -16.18 -26.37 -45.11
CA LYS A 194 -16.82 -25.74 -46.27
C LYS A 194 -17.38 -24.37 -45.88
N PRO A 195 -17.36 -23.37 -46.78
CA PRO A 195 -17.97 -22.06 -46.53
C PRO A 195 -19.45 -22.23 -46.16
N GLY A 196 -19.80 -21.90 -44.91
CA GLY A 196 -21.12 -22.12 -44.31
C GLY A 196 -21.11 -22.52 -42.83
N THR A 197 -19.98 -23.01 -42.30
CA THR A 197 -19.92 -23.65 -40.96
C THR A 197 -19.55 -22.71 -39.79
N THR A 198 -19.36 -21.40 -40.01
CA THR A 198 -19.32 -20.44 -38.89
C THR A 198 -20.74 -20.06 -38.51
N PRO A 199 -21.21 -20.24 -37.26
CA PRO A 199 -22.56 -19.86 -36.90
C PRO A 199 -22.68 -18.33 -36.92
N LYS A 200 -23.23 -17.79 -38.01
CA LYS A 200 -23.83 -16.45 -38.02
C LYS A 200 -24.89 -16.46 -36.92
N ARG A 201 -24.97 -15.40 -36.11
CA ARG A 201 -26.05 -15.21 -35.11
C ARG A 201 -27.39 -15.51 -35.77
N ILE A 202 -27.96 -16.69 -35.51
CA ILE A 202 -29.18 -17.16 -36.17
C ILE A 202 -30.34 -16.32 -35.63
N VAL A 203 -30.73 -15.30 -36.38
CA VAL A 203 -31.94 -14.53 -36.10
C VAL A 203 -33.10 -15.36 -36.64
N LYS A 204 -33.65 -16.26 -35.81
CA LYS A 204 -34.83 -17.06 -36.18
C LYS A 204 -36.05 -16.15 -36.28
N ARG A 205 -36.76 -16.18 -37.40
CA ARG A 205 -38.08 -15.54 -37.52
C ARG A 205 -39.10 -16.41 -36.78
N VAL A 206 -39.45 -15.99 -35.58
CA VAL A 206 -40.42 -16.71 -34.73
C VAL A 206 -41.71 -15.89 -34.59
N PRO A 207 -42.89 -16.53 -34.52
CA PRO A 207 -44.16 -15.83 -34.30
C PRO A 207 -44.13 -14.93 -33.06
N LYS A 208 -44.82 -13.77 -33.13
CA LYS A 208 -44.92 -12.86 -31.98
C LYS A 208 -45.51 -13.61 -30.78
N GLY A 209 -44.78 -13.62 -29.65
CA GLY A 209 -45.18 -14.30 -28.41
C GLY A 209 -44.54 -15.68 -28.17
N THR A 210 -43.69 -16.18 -29.06
CA THR A 210 -42.93 -17.42 -28.75
C THR A 210 -41.80 -17.16 -27.77
N SER A 211 -41.72 -17.97 -26.71
CA SER A 211 -40.60 -17.96 -25.78
C SER A 211 -39.30 -18.47 -26.43
N ALA A 212 -38.14 -18.06 -25.91
CA ALA A 212 -36.83 -18.52 -26.38
C ALA A 212 -36.70 -20.06 -26.37
N TYR A 213 -37.37 -20.74 -25.43
CA TYR A 213 -37.41 -22.20 -25.39
C TYR A 213 -38.17 -22.77 -26.60
N GLN A 214 -39.37 -22.27 -26.91
CA GLN A 214 -40.15 -22.70 -28.09
C GLN A 214 -39.41 -22.41 -29.39
N ALA A 215 -38.72 -21.26 -29.47
CA ALA A 215 -37.91 -20.88 -30.62
C ALA A 215 -36.74 -21.85 -30.90
N ALA A 216 -36.17 -22.47 -29.85
CA ALA A 216 -35.07 -23.42 -29.99
C ALA A 216 -35.50 -24.76 -30.62
N TRP A 217 -36.77 -25.15 -30.47
CA TRP A 217 -37.34 -26.39 -31.04
C TRP A 217 -37.85 -26.22 -32.47
N ILE A 218 -37.96 -24.99 -32.97
CA ILE A 218 -38.24 -24.75 -34.39
C ILE A 218 -37.00 -25.23 -35.15
N VAL A 219 -37.12 -26.44 -35.70
CA VAL A 219 -36.13 -27.08 -36.56
C VAL A 219 -36.00 -26.21 -37.80
N ASP A 220 -34.80 -25.69 -38.03
CA ASP A 220 -34.47 -25.16 -39.35
C ASP A 220 -34.34 -26.40 -40.24
N SER A 221 -35.26 -26.56 -41.20
CA SER A 221 -35.12 -27.54 -42.27
C SER A 221 -34.01 -27.06 -43.21
N GLU A 222 -32.75 -27.22 -42.80
CA GLU A 222 -31.63 -27.28 -43.75
C GLU A 222 -31.67 -28.66 -44.42
N ASP A 223 -32.57 -28.76 -45.39
CA ASP A 223 -32.49 -29.58 -46.60
C ASP A 223 -33.54 -29.00 -47.56
N GLU A 224 -33.36 -27.74 -47.96
CA GLU A 224 -34.06 -27.20 -49.11
C GLU A 224 -33.27 -27.67 -50.33
N TYR A 225 -33.83 -28.68 -50.99
CA TYR A 225 -33.43 -29.15 -52.30
C TYR A 225 -33.30 -27.95 -53.22
N SER A 226 -32.10 -27.75 -53.77
CA SER A 226 -31.92 -26.99 -55.00
C SER A 226 -32.56 -27.80 -56.13
N GLU A 227 -33.84 -27.58 -56.38
CA GLU A 227 -34.42 -27.86 -57.69
C GLU A 227 -34.43 -26.53 -58.46
N GLU A 228 -33.45 -26.43 -59.35
CA GLU A 228 -33.58 -25.62 -60.56
C GLU A 228 -34.79 -26.17 -61.33
N ASP A 229 -35.84 -25.36 -61.47
CA ASP A 229 -36.73 -25.46 -62.62
C ASP A 229 -36.86 -24.05 -63.19
N ASP A 230 -36.09 -23.84 -64.27
CA ASP A 230 -36.39 -22.86 -65.30
C ASP A 230 -37.75 -23.21 -65.90
N ASP A 231 -38.66 -22.23 -65.99
CA ASP A 231 -39.52 -22.10 -67.16
C ASP A 231 -39.92 -20.63 -67.34
N GLU A 232 -39.51 -20.12 -68.49
CA GLU A 232 -39.86 -18.84 -69.09
C GLU A 232 -41.36 -18.80 -69.46
N ASP A 233 -42.07 -17.70 -69.17
CA ASP A 233 -42.51 -16.77 -70.24
C ASP A 233 -43.50 -15.68 -69.78
N GLU A 234 -43.09 -14.46 -70.13
CA GLU A 234 -43.83 -13.35 -70.75
C GLU A 234 -45.08 -12.70 -70.12
N THR A 235 -44.83 -11.47 -69.63
CA THR A 235 -45.52 -10.19 -69.93
C THR A 235 -46.96 -9.93 -69.47
N MET A 236 -47.16 -8.81 -68.78
CA MET A 236 -47.80 -7.60 -69.34
C MET A 236 -47.77 -6.44 -68.33
N ALA A 237 -47.46 -5.26 -68.86
CA ALA A 237 -47.35 -3.99 -68.15
C ALA A 237 -48.71 -3.33 -67.84
N CYS A 238 -48.77 -2.57 -66.75
CA CYS A 238 -49.40 -1.25 -66.73
C CYS A 238 -48.87 -0.42 -65.55
N ASP A 239 -48.15 0.65 -65.90
CA ASP A 239 -48.04 1.89 -65.12
C ASP A 239 -49.44 2.53 -65.00
N ASP A 240 -49.76 3.18 -63.87
CA ASP A 240 -49.95 4.64 -63.79
C ASP A 240 -50.47 5.05 -62.39
N ASP A 241 -50.01 6.21 -61.95
CA ASP A 241 -50.34 6.92 -60.73
C ASP A 241 -51.82 7.39 -60.68
N GLN A 242 -52.42 7.46 -59.48
CA GLN A 242 -52.94 8.70 -58.87
C GLN A 242 -53.86 8.47 -57.66
N GLU A 243 -53.75 9.45 -56.76
CA GLU A 243 -54.42 9.69 -55.48
C GLU A 243 -55.95 9.83 -55.59
N GLU A 244 -56.67 9.56 -54.49
CA GLU A 244 -57.58 10.56 -53.90
C GLU A 244 -57.94 10.22 -52.42
N GLU A 245 -58.08 11.28 -51.64
CA GLU A 245 -58.25 11.33 -50.18
C GLU A 245 -59.68 11.05 -49.66
N SER A 246 -59.72 10.82 -48.34
CA SER A 246 -60.67 11.37 -47.36
C SER A 246 -61.75 10.42 -46.79
N SER A 247 -61.68 10.18 -45.48
CA SER A 247 -62.60 10.85 -44.54
C SER A 247 -62.34 10.43 -43.09
N ILE A 248 -62.11 11.46 -42.28
CA ILE A 248 -61.97 11.50 -40.82
C ILE A 248 -63.34 11.34 -40.14
N LYS A 249 -63.38 10.63 -38.99
CA LYS A 249 -64.24 10.99 -37.85
C LYS A 249 -63.48 10.81 -36.53
N GLN A 250 -63.34 11.93 -35.82
CA GLN A 250 -62.87 12.11 -34.44
C GLN A 250 -63.99 11.88 -33.41
N ILE A 251 -63.58 11.91 -32.13
CA ILE A 251 -64.24 12.28 -30.85
C ILE A 251 -64.08 11.12 -29.84
N GLU A 252 -63.62 11.23 -28.59
CA GLU A 252 -63.07 12.25 -27.64
C GLU A 252 -62.54 11.39 -26.44
N GLU A 253 -61.34 11.62 -25.89
CA GLU A 253 -60.97 12.32 -24.63
C GLU A 253 -61.24 11.59 -23.29
N GLU A 254 -60.38 11.92 -22.31
CA GLU A 254 -60.30 11.58 -20.87
C GLU A 254 -59.63 10.24 -20.45
N ASP A 255 -58.37 10.33 -20.00
CA ASP A 255 -58.08 10.29 -18.54
C ASP A 255 -56.70 10.91 -18.25
N ASP A 256 -56.72 11.99 -17.47
CA ASP A 256 -55.59 12.70 -16.87
C ASP A 256 -55.07 11.91 -15.66
N GLU A 257 -53.80 11.49 -15.66
CA GLU A 257 -53.10 11.10 -14.43
C GLU A 257 -52.14 12.23 -14.04
N GLU A 258 -52.58 13.03 -13.06
CA GLU A 258 -51.80 14.07 -12.38
C GLU A 258 -50.52 13.48 -11.79
N GLU A 259 -49.35 14.01 -12.18
CA GLU A 259 -48.12 13.83 -11.40
C GLU A 259 -48.27 14.61 -10.09
N GLU A 260 -48.70 13.90 -9.03
CA GLU A 260 -48.69 14.42 -7.66
C GLU A 260 -47.22 14.68 -7.23
N TYR A 261 -46.80 15.94 -7.27
CA TYR A 261 -45.58 16.38 -6.61
C TYR A 261 -45.84 16.38 -5.10
N GLU A 262 -45.30 15.41 -4.36
CA GLU A 262 -45.19 15.54 -2.91
C GLU A 262 -44.22 16.67 -2.58
N GLU A 263 -44.77 17.80 -2.14
CA GLU A 263 -44.04 18.90 -1.53
C GLU A 263 -43.50 18.41 -0.17
N ILE A 264 -42.29 17.84 -0.17
CA ILE A 264 -41.56 17.60 1.07
C ILE A 264 -41.19 18.98 1.59
N GLU A 265 -41.89 19.44 2.63
CA GLU A 265 -41.41 20.53 3.46
C GLU A 265 -39.99 20.20 3.90
N LEU A 266 -39.01 20.87 3.30
CA LEU A 266 -37.67 20.99 3.86
C LEU A 266 -37.88 21.65 5.22
N GLU A 267 -37.99 20.84 6.28
CA GLU A 267 -37.92 21.31 7.64
C GLU A 267 -36.72 22.26 7.69
N THR A 268 -37.04 23.54 7.88
CA THR A 268 -36.07 24.59 8.16
C THR A 268 -35.09 24.00 9.13
N ARG A 269 -33.85 23.78 8.66
CA ARG A 269 -32.77 23.17 9.43
C ARG A 269 -32.57 24.07 10.65
N ASN A 270 -33.27 23.78 11.74
CA ASN A 270 -33.07 24.44 13.01
C ASN A 270 -31.57 24.28 13.28
N PRO A 271 -30.84 25.36 13.57
CA PRO A 271 -29.43 25.23 13.94
C PRO A 271 -29.39 24.31 15.17
N VAL A 272 -28.91 23.09 14.95
CA VAL A 272 -28.72 22.11 16.00
C VAL A 272 -27.78 22.77 17.01
N PRO A 273 -28.12 22.80 18.30
CA PRO A 273 -27.20 23.32 19.31
C PRO A 273 -25.85 22.63 19.17
N SER A 274 -24.74 23.37 19.17
CA SER A 274 -23.38 22.84 19.01
C SER A 274 -23.12 21.61 19.90
N ASP A 275 -23.66 21.64 21.12
CA ASP A 275 -23.48 20.60 22.13
C ASP A 275 -24.14 19.26 21.76
N GLN A 276 -25.18 19.25 20.90
CA GLN A 276 -25.81 18.02 20.40
C GLN A 276 -25.07 17.43 19.20
N MET A 277 -24.37 18.28 18.42
CA MET A 277 -23.55 17.78 17.30
C MET A 277 -22.32 17.04 17.82
N ASP A 278 -21.67 17.55 18.87
CA ASP A 278 -20.51 16.89 19.49
C ASP A 278 -20.90 15.50 20.06
N GLU A 279 -22.06 15.39 20.73
CA GLU A 279 -22.57 14.11 21.25
C GLU A 279 -22.94 13.10 20.14
N ASP A 280 -23.44 13.58 18.99
CA ASP A 280 -23.79 12.72 17.87
C ASP A 280 -22.55 12.28 17.07
N GLU A 281 -21.52 13.12 16.98
CA GLU A 281 -20.20 12.76 16.44
C GLU A 281 -19.53 11.67 17.30
N GLU A 282 -19.59 11.79 18.63
CA GLU A 282 -19.08 10.78 19.55
C GLU A 282 -19.80 9.44 19.40
N LYS A 283 -21.13 9.44 19.25
CA LYS A 283 -21.91 8.21 19.01
C LYS A 283 -21.55 7.57 17.67
N GLN A 284 -21.42 8.38 16.61
CA GLN A 284 -21.00 7.88 15.29
C GLN A 284 -19.59 7.27 15.33
N LEU A 285 -18.67 7.89 16.07
CA LEU A 285 -17.33 7.35 16.28
C LEU A 285 -17.38 6.01 17.03
N GLN A 286 -18.21 5.91 18.08
CA GLN A 286 -18.38 4.66 18.82
C GLN A 286 -18.96 3.55 17.93
N GLU A 287 -20.01 3.83 17.17
CA GLU A 287 -20.61 2.86 16.24
C GLU A 287 -19.61 2.41 15.16
N TYR A 288 -18.81 3.35 14.65
CA TYR A 288 -17.72 3.04 13.72
C TYR A 288 -16.66 2.12 14.33
N LEU A 289 -16.25 2.38 15.57
CA LEU A 289 -15.28 1.55 16.31
C LEU A 289 -15.83 0.16 16.62
N GLU A 290 -17.12 0.06 16.98
CA GLU A 290 -17.80 -1.21 17.22
C GLU A 290 -17.92 -2.03 15.93
N THR A 291 -18.30 -1.39 14.83
CA THR A 291 -18.36 -2.01 13.50
C THR A 291 -16.99 -2.58 13.12
N ARG A 292 -15.91 -1.82 13.32
CA ARG A 292 -14.53 -2.28 13.10
C ARG A 292 -14.15 -3.50 13.96
N LYS A 293 -14.54 -3.50 15.24
CA LYS A 293 -14.31 -4.64 16.14
C LYS A 293 -15.10 -5.87 15.70
N LYS A 294 -16.33 -5.69 15.24
CA LYS A 294 -17.17 -6.75 14.68
C LYS A 294 -16.57 -7.33 13.40
N GLU A 295 -16.18 -6.50 12.44
CA GLU A 295 -15.50 -6.92 11.21
C GLU A 295 -14.23 -7.75 11.49
N ASN A 296 -13.40 -7.30 12.43
CA ASN A 296 -12.18 -8.02 12.81
C ASN A 296 -12.49 -9.38 13.48
N ARG A 297 -13.55 -9.45 14.30
CA ARG A 297 -14.00 -10.70 14.92
C ARG A 297 -14.54 -11.67 13.87
N GLU A 298 -15.31 -11.17 12.92
CA GLU A 298 -15.85 -11.94 11.80
C GLU A 298 -14.72 -12.47 10.90
N ASP A 299 -13.72 -11.66 10.56
CA ASP A 299 -12.58 -12.11 9.75
C ASP A 299 -11.71 -13.15 10.48
N LEU A 300 -11.62 -13.08 11.81
CA LEU A 300 -10.92 -14.07 12.62
C LEU A 300 -11.66 -15.43 12.65
N GLN A 301 -13.00 -15.41 12.69
CA GLN A 301 -13.84 -16.62 12.66
C GLN A 301 -13.98 -17.20 11.25
N PHE A 302 -14.17 -16.33 10.26
CA PHE A 302 -14.47 -16.64 8.86
C PHE A 302 -13.51 -15.88 7.93
N PRO A 303 -12.26 -16.37 7.77
CA PRO A 303 -11.22 -15.63 7.06
C PRO A 303 -11.49 -15.55 5.57
N ASP A 304 -11.63 -14.34 5.04
CA ASP A 304 -11.87 -14.04 3.62
C ASP A 304 -13.17 -14.60 3.01
N GLU A 305 -14.14 -15.03 3.82
CA GLU A 305 -15.47 -15.43 3.33
C GLU A 305 -16.23 -14.18 2.86
N VAL A 306 -16.84 -14.26 1.68
CA VAL A 306 -17.64 -13.19 1.09
C VAL A 306 -18.87 -13.80 0.43
N ASP A 307 -20.03 -13.25 0.75
CA ASP A 307 -21.27 -13.68 0.12
C ASP A 307 -21.39 -13.14 -1.30
N THR A 308 -21.91 -13.97 -2.19
CA THR A 308 -22.28 -13.56 -3.55
C THR A 308 -23.53 -12.71 -3.49
N PRO A 309 -23.54 -11.49 -4.08
CA PRO A 309 -24.76 -10.69 -4.17
C PRO A 309 -25.76 -11.38 -5.11
N MET A 310 -27.05 -11.16 -4.86
CA MET A 310 -28.11 -11.64 -5.77
C MET A 310 -28.30 -10.68 -6.95
N ASP A 311 -28.11 -9.38 -6.75
CA ASP A 311 -28.42 -8.35 -7.74
C ASP A 311 -27.42 -8.29 -8.90
N ILE A 312 -26.16 -8.68 -8.65
CA ILE A 312 -25.07 -8.57 -9.62
C ILE A 312 -24.52 -9.96 -9.92
N SER A 313 -24.41 -10.29 -11.22
CA SER A 313 -23.78 -11.56 -11.65
C SER A 313 -22.37 -11.72 -11.08
N ALA A 314 -22.07 -12.92 -10.59
CA ALA A 314 -20.80 -13.19 -9.92
C ALA A 314 -19.61 -13.02 -10.87
N ARG A 315 -19.77 -13.34 -12.17
CA ARG A 315 -18.73 -13.12 -13.19
C ARG A 315 -18.32 -11.66 -13.31
N VAL A 316 -19.26 -10.71 -13.22
CA VAL A 316 -18.98 -9.27 -13.35
C VAL A 316 -18.32 -8.77 -12.07
N ARG A 317 -18.88 -9.11 -10.90
CA ARG A 317 -18.30 -8.73 -9.61
C ARG A 317 -16.88 -9.25 -9.41
N PHE A 318 -16.61 -10.47 -9.84
CA PHE A 318 -15.32 -11.14 -9.66
C PHE A 318 -14.50 -11.26 -10.95
N GLN A 319 -14.73 -10.41 -11.96
CA GLN A 319 -14.07 -10.49 -13.27
C GLN A 319 -12.54 -10.43 -13.19
N ARG A 320 -11.99 -9.64 -12.24
CA ARG A 320 -10.54 -9.50 -12.02
C ARG A 320 -9.92 -10.62 -11.17
N TYR A 321 -10.71 -11.59 -10.75
CA TYR A 321 -10.25 -12.71 -9.94
C TYR A 321 -9.95 -13.92 -10.81
N ARG A 322 -8.96 -14.71 -10.41
CA ARG A 322 -8.63 -16.00 -11.01
C ARG A 322 -8.66 -17.12 -9.98
N GLY A 323 -9.01 -18.32 -10.41
CA GLY A 323 -8.79 -19.53 -9.63
C GLY A 323 -7.34 -19.98 -9.74
N LEU A 324 -6.74 -20.39 -8.63
CA LEU A 324 -5.43 -21.04 -8.62
C LEU A 324 -5.60 -22.47 -8.13
N GLU A 325 -4.89 -23.42 -8.75
CA GLU A 325 -4.87 -24.81 -8.27
C GLU A 325 -4.21 -24.93 -6.90
N SER A 326 -3.08 -24.24 -6.72
CA SER A 326 -2.34 -24.21 -5.47
C SER A 326 -1.69 -22.86 -5.30
N PHE A 327 -1.96 -22.21 -4.17
CA PHE A 327 -1.46 -20.87 -3.86
C PHE A 327 0.08 -20.79 -3.85
N ARG A 328 0.77 -21.88 -3.54
CA ARG A 328 2.24 -21.90 -3.36
C ARG A 328 3.04 -22.28 -4.60
N THR A 329 2.43 -23.04 -5.51
CA THR A 329 3.13 -23.67 -6.63
C THR A 329 2.69 -23.16 -7.98
N SER A 330 1.44 -22.69 -8.11
CA SER A 330 0.94 -22.14 -9.37
C SER A 330 1.74 -20.89 -9.76
N PRO A 331 2.25 -20.80 -11.00
CA PRO A 331 2.99 -19.62 -11.44
C PRO A 331 2.05 -18.41 -11.49
N TRP A 332 2.58 -17.27 -11.08
CA TRP A 332 1.94 -15.97 -11.26
C TRP A 332 3.02 -15.00 -11.73
N ASP A 333 2.82 -14.39 -12.89
CA ASP A 333 3.80 -13.47 -13.45
C ASP A 333 3.78 -12.10 -12.72
N PRO A 334 4.91 -11.64 -12.14
CA PRO A 334 5.01 -10.33 -11.50
C PRO A 334 4.79 -9.14 -12.42
N TYR A 335 4.89 -9.30 -13.75
CA TYR A 335 4.69 -8.20 -14.70
C TYR A 335 3.32 -8.19 -15.36
N GLU A 336 2.42 -9.08 -14.94
CA GLU A 336 1.06 -9.13 -15.44
C GLU A 336 0.16 -8.05 -14.81
N ASN A 337 -0.64 -7.36 -15.64
CA ASN A 337 -1.68 -6.39 -15.24
C ASN A 337 -1.18 -5.29 -14.28
N LEU A 338 0.00 -4.72 -14.58
CA LEU A 338 0.62 -3.67 -13.78
C LEU A 338 -0.16 -2.34 -13.87
N PRO A 339 -0.36 -1.65 -12.74
CA PRO A 339 -0.84 -0.27 -12.74
C PRO A 339 0.18 0.68 -13.37
N ILE A 340 -0.29 1.83 -13.85
CA ILE A 340 0.58 2.89 -14.39
C ILE A 340 1.62 3.38 -13.37
N ASP A 341 1.27 3.31 -12.07
CA ASP A 341 2.14 3.67 -10.96
C ASP A 341 3.43 2.82 -10.92
N TYR A 342 3.39 1.58 -11.40
CA TYR A 342 4.58 0.73 -11.46
C TYR A 342 5.59 1.16 -12.53
N ALA A 343 5.21 2.01 -13.48
CA ALA A 343 6.16 2.60 -14.43
C ALA A 343 6.96 3.77 -13.79
N ARG A 344 6.44 4.36 -12.70
CA ARG A 344 7.07 5.48 -11.98
C ARG A 344 8.16 5.05 -11.01
N ILE A 345 8.14 3.78 -10.59
CA ILE A 345 9.05 3.27 -9.57
C ILE A 345 10.38 2.81 -10.17
N PHE A 346 11.42 2.86 -9.34
CA PHE A 346 12.72 2.28 -9.67
C PHE A 346 12.82 0.85 -9.14
N GLN A 347 13.33 -0.07 -9.95
CA GLN A 347 13.58 -1.46 -9.56
C GLN A 347 15.08 -1.77 -9.61
N PHE A 348 15.56 -2.53 -8.63
CA PHE A 348 16.91 -3.11 -8.66
C PHE A 348 16.86 -4.52 -9.26
N ALA A 349 17.84 -4.85 -10.10
CA ALA A 349 18.05 -6.22 -10.56
C ALA A 349 18.45 -7.15 -9.40
N ASP A 350 19.36 -6.70 -8.54
CA ASP A 350 19.73 -7.39 -7.28
C ASP A 350 20.00 -6.38 -6.18
N TYR A 351 19.05 -6.25 -5.26
CA TYR A 351 19.11 -5.33 -4.12
C TYR A 351 20.30 -5.59 -3.18
N LYS A 352 20.69 -6.86 -2.96
CA LYS A 352 21.76 -7.17 -1.99
C LYS A 352 23.14 -6.78 -2.52
N ARG A 353 23.34 -6.92 -3.83
CA ARG A 353 24.59 -6.54 -4.48
C ARG A 353 24.72 -5.02 -4.57
N THR A 354 23.64 -4.32 -4.90
CA THR A 354 23.63 -2.85 -4.94
C THR A 354 23.86 -2.26 -3.55
N LEU A 355 23.21 -2.81 -2.51
CA LEU A 355 23.42 -2.39 -1.12
C LEU A 355 24.91 -2.41 -0.74
N LYS A 356 25.60 -3.54 -0.97
CA LYS A 356 27.03 -3.68 -0.63
C LYS A 356 27.91 -2.67 -1.37
N ARG A 357 27.61 -2.40 -2.64
CA ARG A 357 28.34 -1.43 -3.47
C ARG A 357 28.16 -0.02 -2.92
N VAL A 358 26.92 0.39 -2.69
CA VAL A 358 26.59 1.74 -2.20
C VAL A 358 27.17 1.98 -0.81
N THR A 359 27.10 0.99 0.09
CA THR A 359 27.72 1.11 1.42
C THR A 359 29.24 1.22 1.35
N ALA A 360 29.89 0.51 0.41
CA ALA A 360 31.34 0.57 0.22
C ALA A 360 31.80 1.92 -0.34
N GLU A 361 31.02 2.49 -1.27
CA GLU A 361 31.27 3.81 -1.84
C GLU A 361 31.10 4.92 -0.80
N ALA A 362 30.12 4.80 0.09
CA ALA A 362 29.87 5.80 1.13
C ALA A 362 31.05 5.97 2.11
N LEU A 363 31.88 4.94 2.32
CA LEU A 363 33.09 5.05 3.15
C LEU A 363 34.16 5.99 2.55
N ILE A 364 34.06 6.31 1.26
CA ILE A 364 35.00 7.17 0.53
C ILE A 364 34.37 8.58 0.48
N GLY A 365 34.66 9.42 1.47
CA GLY A 365 34.18 10.81 1.50
C GLY A 365 35.20 11.76 2.13
N ALA A 366 35.08 13.05 1.78
CA ALA A 366 36.04 14.09 2.17
C ALA A 366 35.89 14.49 3.65
N ALA A 367 34.65 14.61 4.14
CA ALA A 367 34.36 15.05 5.49
C ALA A 367 34.28 13.87 6.47
N LYS A 368 35.42 13.55 7.09
CA LYS A 368 35.55 12.42 8.03
C LYS A 368 34.78 12.66 9.34
N PRO A 369 34.31 11.60 10.01
CA PRO A 369 33.66 11.72 11.31
C PRO A 369 34.61 12.35 12.34
N GLY A 370 34.07 13.24 13.17
CA GLY A 370 34.81 14.01 14.19
C GLY A 370 35.23 15.42 13.74
N MET A 371 35.17 15.73 12.44
CA MET A 371 35.43 17.09 11.95
C MET A 371 34.23 18.00 12.17
N ARG A 372 34.48 19.26 12.52
CA ARG A 372 33.46 20.32 12.53
C ARG A 372 33.31 20.86 11.11
N ILE A 373 32.12 20.72 10.55
CA ILE A 373 31.81 21.07 9.17
C ILE A 373 30.62 22.04 9.13
N THR A 374 30.59 22.86 8.09
CA THR A 374 29.44 23.68 7.72
C THR A 374 28.91 23.18 6.38
N LEU A 375 27.67 22.71 6.39
CA LEU A 375 26.94 22.23 5.23
C LEU A 375 26.18 23.39 4.60
N HIS A 376 26.40 23.64 3.32
CA HIS A 376 25.64 24.64 2.56
C HIS A 376 24.61 23.90 1.71
N ILE A 377 23.36 23.90 2.17
CA ILE A 377 22.24 23.19 1.53
C ILE A 377 21.51 24.17 0.62
N SER A 378 21.35 23.78 -0.64
CA SER A 378 20.67 24.59 -1.66
C SER A 378 19.15 24.39 -1.64
N ASN A 379 18.43 25.41 -2.09
CA ASN A 379 16.98 25.39 -2.34
C ASN A 379 16.12 25.01 -1.12
N VAL A 380 16.47 25.53 0.05
CA VAL A 380 15.72 25.28 1.28
C VAL A 380 14.64 26.37 1.47
N PRO A 381 13.38 26.00 1.78
CA PRO A 381 12.33 26.96 2.10
C PRO A 381 12.65 27.76 3.37
N LYS A 382 12.22 29.03 3.39
CA LYS A 382 12.39 29.92 4.55
C LYS A 382 11.71 29.38 5.83
N GLU A 383 10.62 28.64 5.69
CA GLU A 383 9.88 27.96 6.77
C GLU A 383 10.80 27.16 7.70
N VAL A 384 11.85 26.54 7.16
CA VAL A 384 12.82 25.73 7.93
C VAL A 384 13.51 26.59 8.99
N LYS A 385 13.89 27.82 8.65
CA LYS A 385 14.53 28.74 9.60
C LYS A 385 13.54 29.29 10.61
N GLU A 386 12.32 29.62 10.19
CA GLU A 386 11.31 30.19 11.10
C GLU A 386 10.87 29.16 12.15
N SER A 387 10.81 27.89 11.77
CA SER A 387 10.55 26.78 12.70
C SER A 387 11.71 26.42 13.64
N PHE A 388 12.92 26.93 13.36
CA PHE A 388 14.12 26.49 14.04
C PHE A 388 14.16 27.07 15.45
N ASP A 389 14.04 26.19 16.43
CA ASP A 389 14.19 26.51 17.83
C ASP A 389 15.52 25.91 18.34
N PRO A 390 16.47 26.74 18.84
CA PRO A 390 17.72 26.27 19.43
C PRO A 390 17.54 25.29 20.59
N SER A 391 16.36 25.29 21.25
CA SER A 391 16.05 24.35 22.34
C SER A 391 15.76 22.93 21.84
N ARG A 392 15.42 22.76 20.56
CA ARG A 392 15.06 21.48 19.94
C ARG A 392 16.23 20.96 19.09
N PRO A 393 16.56 19.66 19.17
CA PRO A 393 17.64 19.10 18.39
C PRO A 393 17.28 19.08 16.90
N PHE A 394 18.05 19.82 16.09
CA PHE A 394 17.94 19.78 14.64
C PHE A 394 19.02 18.84 14.07
N ILE A 395 18.58 17.71 13.52
CA ILE A 395 19.46 16.64 13.03
C ILE A 395 19.34 16.55 11.52
N ILE A 396 20.51 16.43 10.89
CA ILE A 396 20.67 16.29 9.45
C ILE A 396 21.26 14.93 9.17
N PHE A 397 20.67 14.20 8.21
CA PHE A 397 21.20 12.93 7.72
C PHE A 397 21.61 13.10 6.26
N GLY A 398 22.79 12.63 5.87
CA GLY A 398 23.10 12.46 4.46
C GLY A 398 22.56 11.12 3.96
N LEU A 399 22.14 11.12 2.70
CA LEU A 399 21.50 10.00 2.05
C LEU A 399 22.51 9.19 1.24
N LEU A 400 22.25 7.90 1.13
CA LEU A 400 23.01 7.04 0.24
C LEU A 400 22.54 7.19 -1.21
N GLN A 401 23.37 6.72 -2.15
CA GLN A 401 23.02 6.76 -3.58
C GLN A 401 21.69 6.06 -3.83
N TYR A 402 20.77 6.71 -4.54
CA TYR A 402 19.43 6.23 -4.91
C TYR A 402 18.36 6.24 -3.80
N GLU A 403 18.64 6.67 -2.56
CA GLU A 403 17.62 6.65 -1.49
C GLU A 403 16.44 7.60 -1.73
N HIS A 404 16.65 8.68 -2.46
CA HIS A 404 15.58 9.61 -2.81
C HIS A 404 14.57 9.02 -3.81
N ARG A 405 14.98 8.02 -4.59
CA ARG A 405 14.14 7.42 -5.62
C ARG A 405 13.03 6.56 -5.00
N ILE A 406 11.85 6.60 -5.59
CA ILE A 406 10.68 5.86 -5.09
C ILE A 406 10.69 4.42 -5.60
N SER A 407 10.37 3.48 -4.71
CA SER A 407 10.15 2.08 -5.05
C SER A 407 9.10 1.43 -4.14
N VAL A 408 8.90 0.12 -4.31
CA VAL A 408 8.02 -0.68 -3.45
C VAL A 408 8.81 -1.18 -2.25
N LEU A 409 8.53 -0.59 -1.09
CA LEU A 409 9.14 -0.93 0.19
C LEU A 409 8.33 -2.01 0.89
N ASN A 410 9.03 -2.94 1.55
CA ASN A 410 8.42 -3.95 2.39
C ASN A 410 8.93 -3.79 3.83
N PHE A 411 8.04 -3.67 4.79
CA PHE A 411 8.36 -3.59 6.23
C PHE A 411 7.81 -4.81 6.95
N VAL A 412 8.63 -5.49 7.74
CA VAL A 412 8.16 -6.55 8.64
C VAL A 412 7.69 -5.87 9.91
N LEU A 413 6.39 -5.96 10.21
CA LEU A 413 5.75 -5.36 11.37
C LEU A 413 5.18 -6.44 12.28
N THR A 414 5.35 -6.22 13.58
CA THR A 414 4.76 -7.02 14.66
C THR A 414 3.98 -6.09 15.55
N ARG A 415 2.71 -6.42 15.76
CA ARG A 415 1.84 -5.62 16.61
C ARG A 415 2.29 -5.67 18.08
N THR A 416 2.30 -4.53 18.75
CA THR A 416 2.68 -4.42 20.16
C THR A 416 1.55 -4.91 21.06
N SER A 417 1.89 -5.52 22.20
CA SER A 417 0.90 -6.05 23.15
C SER A 417 0.03 -4.99 23.83
N HIS A 418 0.51 -3.74 23.90
CA HIS A 418 -0.21 -2.61 24.52
C HIS A 418 -1.41 -2.14 23.69
N TYR A 419 -1.40 -2.39 22.38
CA TYR A 419 -2.42 -1.88 21.47
C TYR A 419 -3.42 -2.99 21.11
N THR A 420 -4.67 -2.86 21.57
CA THR A 420 -5.73 -3.88 21.43
C THR A 420 -6.75 -3.59 20.33
N GLU A 421 -6.78 -2.38 19.79
CA GLU A 421 -7.71 -2.03 18.71
C GLU A 421 -7.37 -2.70 17.37
N PRO A 422 -8.36 -3.00 16.51
CA PRO A 422 -8.11 -3.54 15.18
C PRO A 422 -7.51 -2.46 14.26
N ILE A 423 -6.57 -2.87 13.41
CA ILE A 423 -5.99 -2.01 12.37
C ILE A 423 -6.23 -2.69 11.04
N LYS A 424 -6.87 -1.98 10.12
CA LYS A 424 -7.25 -2.49 8.81
C LYS A 424 -6.15 -2.12 7.82
N SER A 425 -5.92 -3.00 6.86
CA SER A 425 -5.09 -2.70 5.70
C SER A 425 -5.65 -1.48 4.98
N LYS A 426 -4.76 -0.56 4.56
CA LYS A 426 -5.07 0.75 3.98
C LYS A 426 -5.56 1.82 4.96
N ASP A 427 -5.55 1.59 6.27
CA ASP A 427 -5.73 2.69 7.21
C ASP A 427 -4.46 3.55 7.24
N PRO A 428 -4.58 4.88 7.41
CA PRO A 428 -3.42 5.75 7.59
C PRO A 428 -2.66 5.38 8.86
N LEU A 429 -1.35 5.19 8.74
CA LEU A 429 -0.43 4.95 9.85
C LEU A 429 0.81 5.82 9.68
N LEU A 430 1.29 6.39 10.78
CA LEU A 430 2.55 7.10 10.82
C LEU A 430 3.69 6.08 10.98
N ILE A 431 4.49 5.88 9.95
CA ILE A 431 5.68 5.04 10.01
C ILE A 431 6.94 5.90 10.18
N GLN A 432 7.70 5.60 11.23
CA GLN A 432 9.08 6.03 11.38
C GLN A 432 10.01 4.89 10.93
N CYS A 433 10.69 5.08 9.80
CA CYS A 433 11.72 4.17 9.31
C CYS A 433 13.10 4.81 9.49
N GLY A 434 13.85 4.37 10.50
CA GLY A 434 15.12 5.01 10.86
C GLY A 434 14.92 6.48 11.24
N PHE A 435 15.42 7.38 10.40
CA PHE A 435 15.26 8.84 10.53
C PHE A 435 14.05 9.38 9.76
N ARG A 436 13.62 8.75 8.67
CA ARG A 436 12.48 9.22 7.86
C ARG A 436 11.14 8.91 8.54
N ARG A 437 10.18 9.84 8.43
CA ARG A 437 8.81 9.72 8.96
C ARG A 437 7.79 9.98 7.86
N TYR A 438 6.84 9.06 7.71
CA TYR A 438 5.81 9.13 6.68
C TYR A 438 4.45 8.77 7.22
N THR A 439 3.42 9.49 6.79
CA THR A 439 2.04 9.03 6.88
C THR A 439 1.79 8.12 5.68
N ILE A 440 1.38 6.87 5.92
CA ILE A 440 1.30 5.83 4.89
C ILE A 440 0.01 5.02 4.99
N HIS A 441 -0.39 4.39 3.88
CA HIS A 441 -1.52 3.47 3.83
C HIS A 441 -1.04 2.05 3.48
N PRO A 442 -0.60 1.24 4.45
CA PRO A 442 0.06 -0.02 4.18
C PRO A 442 -0.91 -1.12 3.74
N LEU A 443 -0.43 -1.97 2.83
CA LEU A 443 -1.03 -3.26 2.58
C LEU A 443 -0.37 -4.33 3.43
N PHE A 444 -1.13 -4.95 4.33
CA PHE A 444 -0.63 -6.08 5.09
C PHE A 444 -0.68 -7.37 4.29
N SER A 445 0.39 -8.14 4.38
CA SER A 445 0.53 -9.46 3.77
C SER A 445 1.22 -10.42 4.72
N GLN A 446 0.98 -11.71 4.54
CA GLN A 446 1.58 -12.74 5.39
C GLN A 446 3.11 -12.78 5.24
N HIS A 447 3.83 -12.89 6.36
CA HIS A 447 5.27 -13.16 6.35
C HIS A 447 5.54 -14.67 6.24
N THR A 448 5.83 -15.16 5.03
CA THR A 448 6.19 -16.58 4.83
C THR A 448 7.70 -16.79 4.98
N HIS A 449 8.14 -17.17 6.17
CA HIS A 449 9.57 -17.38 6.47
C HIS A 449 10.14 -18.72 5.95
N SER A 450 9.27 -19.73 5.78
CA SER A 450 9.68 -21.10 5.49
C SER A 450 9.26 -21.50 4.07
N ARG A 451 10.24 -21.51 3.17
CA ARG A 451 10.14 -21.73 1.71
C ARG A 451 9.42 -20.59 1.00
N LYS A 452 10.18 -19.69 0.35
CA LYS A 452 9.64 -18.85 -0.73
C LYS A 452 8.85 -19.81 -1.63
N GLY A 453 7.53 -19.62 -1.73
CA GLY A 453 6.75 -20.30 -2.77
C GLY A 453 7.46 -20.07 -4.09
N THR A 454 7.44 -21.05 -4.98
CA THR A 454 8.12 -20.94 -6.29
C THR A 454 7.69 -19.69 -7.06
N ASN A 455 6.52 -19.14 -6.70
CA ASN A 455 5.85 -18.01 -7.34
C ASN A 455 5.93 -16.67 -6.59
N ASN A 456 6.58 -16.57 -5.41
CA ASN A 456 6.67 -15.33 -4.60
C ASN A 456 5.32 -14.62 -4.34
N VAL A 457 4.22 -15.39 -4.24
CA VAL A 457 2.88 -14.87 -3.95
C VAL A 457 2.60 -14.92 -2.45
N HIS A 458 2.12 -13.81 -1.90
CA HIS A 458 1.84 -13.65 -0.47
C HIS A 458 0.38 -13.29 -0.26
N LYS A 459 -0.23 -13.92 0.76
CA LYS A 459 -1.64 -13.71 1.06
C LYS A 459 -1.82 -12.32 1.65
N PHE A 460 -2.77 -11.54 1.13
CA PHE A 460 -3.22 -10.29 1.73
C PHE A 460 -3.94 -10.55 3.05
N GLU A 461 -3.66 -9.74 4.07
CA GLU A 461 -4.38 -9.74 5.34
C GLU A 461 -5.24 -8.47 5.43
N LYS A 462 -6.53 -8.62 5.77
CA LYS A 462 -7.42 -7.45 5.93
C LYS A 462 -7.08 -6.66 7.18
N PHE A 463 -6.64 -7.33 8.24
CA PHE A 463 -6.29 -6.73 9.52
C PHE A 463 -4.90 -7.15 9.98
N LEU A 464 -4.25 -6.30 10.77
CA LEU A 464 -3.00 -6.64 11.45
C LEU A 464 -3.29 -7.52 12.67
N ASN A 465 -3.01 -8.81 12.51
CA ASN A 465 -3.25 -9.83 13.54
C ASN A 465 -2.27 -9.70 14.71
N ALA A 466 -2.77 -9.83 15.94
CA ALA A 466 -1.93 -9.86 17.14
C ALA A 466 -1.11 -11.16 17.22
N GLY A 467 0.14 -11.07 17.68
CA GLY A 467 1.04 -12.22 17.86
C GLY A 467 1.62 -12.82 16.57
N ARG A 468 1.24 -12.31 15.39
CA ARG A 468 1.82 -12.71 14.10
C ARG A 468 2.63 -11.55 13.50
N THR A 469 3.71 -11.90 12.82
CA THR A 469 4.48 -10.94 12.03
C THR A 469 3.87 -10.84 10.65
N SER A 470 3.61 -9.60 10.22
CA SER A 470 3.04 -9.29 8.91
C SER A 470 4.02 -8.42 8.13
N ILE A 471 3.93 -8.43 6.80
CA ILE A 471 4.66 -7.50 5.94
C ILE A 471 3.71 -6.38 5.51
N ALA A 472 4.05 -5.14 5.82
CA ALA A 472 3.45 -3.96 5.24
C ALA A 472 4.18 -3.55 3.96
N THR A 473 3.46 -3.46 2.85
CA THR A 473 4.01 -3.02 1.56
C THR A 473 3.45 -1.66 1.19
N ILE A 474 4.33 -0.74 0.80
CA ILE A 474 4.01 0.63 0.38
C ILE A 474 4.86 1.07 -0.80
N TYR A 475 4.44 2.13 -1.47
CA TYR A 475 5.38 2.94 -2.26
C TYR A 475 6.12 3.89 -1.33
N GLY A 476 7.38 4.18 -1.59
CA GLY A 476 8.13 5.17 -0.82
C GLY A 476 9.58 5.24 -1.25
N PRO A 477 10.32 6.25 -0.75
CA PRO A 477 11.73 6.41 -1.06
C PRO A 477 12.54 5.21 -0.57
N ILE A 478 13.49 4.77 -1.40
CA ILE A 478 14.30 3.59 -1.14
C ILE A 478 15.07 3.75 0.18
N VAL A 479 15.06 2.66 0.96
CA VAL A 479 15.78 2.59 2.23
C VAL A 479 16.78 1.45 2.14
N PHE A 480 18.07 1.75 2.35
CA PHE A 480 19.11 0.73 2.37
C PHE A 480 19.32 0.14 3.77
N GLY A 481 19.67 -1.14 3.79
CA GLY A 481 19.95 -1.87 5.03
C GLY A 481 18.70 -2.28 5.81
N ALA A 482 18.93 -2.75 7.04
CA ALA A 482 17.88 -3.18 7.96
C ALA A 482 17.59 -2.06 8.95
N MET A 483 16.73 -1.12 8.56
CA MET A 483 16.31 -0.01 9.41
C MET A 483 15.20 -0.47 10.36
N PRO A 484 15.23 -0.10 11.65
CA PRO A 484 14.10 -0.33 12.52
C PRO A 484 12.90 0.53 12.08
N CYS A 485 11.73 -0.07 12.05
CA CYS A 485 10.47 0.55 11.68
C CYS A 485 9.54 0.60 12.90
N LEU A 486 8.97 1.76 13.19
CA LEU A 486 7.94 1.94 14.21
C LEU A 486 6.69 2.46 13.51
N ALA A 487 5.54 1.88 13.81
CA ALA A 487 4.25 2.34 13.30
C ALA A 487 3.43 2.91 14.45
N PHE A 488 2.94 4.13 14.26
CA PHE A 488 2.09 4.87 15.17
C PHE A 488 0.73 5.11 14.51
N LYS A 489 -0.32 5.20 15.33
CA LYS A 489 -1.61 5.72 14.90
C LYS A 489 -1.63 7.21 15.23
N ASP A 490 -2.12 8.00 14.29
CA ASP A 490 -2.35 9.42 14.50
C ASP A 490 -3.62 9.59 15.36
N THR A 491 -3.49 10.32 16.46
CA THR A 491 -4.57 10.59 17.41
C THR A 491 -5.05 12.04 17.32
N GLY A 492 -4.50 12.84 16.38
CA GLY A 492 -4.72 14.28 16.30
C GLY A 492 -3.77 15.07 17.22
N ASP A 493 -3.44 14.52 18.40
CA ASP A 493 -2.45 15.10 19.30
C ASP A 493 -1.02 14.66 18.94
N ILE A 494 -0.19 15.62 18.54
CA ILE A 494 1.22 15.41 18.12
C ILE A 494 2.07 14.74 19.22
N ASN A 495 1.75 15.01 20.49
CA ASN A 495 2.50 14.49 21.64
C ASN A 495 2.05 13.08 22.07
N ASP A 496 0.84 12.66 21.71
CA ASP A 496 0.22 11.40 22.15
C ASP A 496 -0.02 10.42 20.99
N SER A 497 0.97 10.30 20.11
CA SER A 497 1.00 9.27 19.08
C SER A 497 1.11 7.88 19.70
N ILE A 498 0.13 7.01 19.45
CA ILE A 498 0.06 5.68 20.06
C ILE A 498 0.89 4.68 19.25
N LEU A 499 1.85 4.02 19.90
CA LEU A 499 2.65 2.96 19.28
C LEU A 499 1.79 1.72 19.00
N VAL A 500 1.66 1.39 17.72
CA VAL A 500 0.82 0.31 17.21
C VAL A 500 1.64 -0.95 16.95
N ALA A 501 2.76 -0.82 16.24
CA ALA A 501 3.57 -1.94 15.81
C ALA A 501 5.06 -1.59 15.75
N THR A 502 5.89 -2.59 15.97
CA THR A 502 7.35 -2.49 15.88
C THR A 502 7.87 -3.48 14.84
N GLY A 503 8.97 -3.13 14.18
CA GLY A 503 9.42 -3.88 13.02
C GLY A 503 10.76 -3.45 12.47
N SER A 504 11.05 -3.93 11.26
CA SER A 504 12.23 -3.54 10.48
C SER A 504 11.90 -3.49 8.98
N SER A 505 12.68 -2.71 8.23
CA SER A 505 12.65 -2.77 6.76
C SER A 505 13.11 -4.14 6.27
N ASN A 506 12.49 -4.61 5.19
CA ASN A 506 12.79 -5.85 4.50
C ASN A 506 13.02 -5.57 3.02
N GLY A 507 14.09 -4.84 2.74
CA GLY A 507 14.57 -4.53 1.39
C GLY A 507 13.52 -3.96 0.45
N VAL A 508 13.93 -3.81 -0.81
CA VAL A 508 13.10 -3.30 -1.90
C VAL A 508 12.86 -4.44 -2.89
N GLU A 509 11.60 -4.84 -3.04
CA GLU A 509 11.22 -5.95 -3.92
C GLU A 509 9.83 -5.70 -4.53
N PRO A 510 9.74 -5.03 -5.70
CA PRO A 510 8.47 -4.81 -6.40
C PRO A 510 7.90 -6.09 -7.03
N THR A 511 8.73 -7.13 -7.18
CA THR A 511 8.31 -8.46 -7.68
C THR A 511 7.50 -9.26 -6.65
N ARG A 512 7.36 -8.78 -5.41
CA ARG A 512 6.56 -9.42 -4.37
C ARG A 512 5.07 -9.25 -4.68
N ILE A 513 4.39 -10.35 -4.98
CA ILE A 513 2.96 -10.31 -5.34
C ILE A 513 2.10 -10.43 -4.08
N ILE A 514 1.20 -9.47 -3.88
CA ILE A 514 0.17 -9.54 -2.83
C ILE A 514 -1.15 -9.98 -3.46
N ALA A 515 -1.64 -11.14 -3.06
CA ALA A 515 -2.88 -11.71 -3.56
C ALA A 515 -3.98 -11.63 -2.51
N LYS A 516 -5.04 -10.86 -2.81
CA LYS A 516 -6.30 -10.87 -2.07
C LYS A 516 -7.08 -12.11 -2.43
N ARG A 517 -7.29 -12.95 -1.42
CA ARG A 517 -8.14 -14.13 -1.50
C ARG A 517 -9.58 -13.74 -1.18
N ILE A 518 -10.53 -14.36 -1.89
CA ILE A 518 -11.94 -14.39 -1.53
C ILE A 518 -12.37 -15.86 -1.53
N ILE A 519 -13.21 -16.21 -0.57
CA ILE A 519 -13.85 -17.52 -0.46
C ILE A 519 -15.33 -17.35 -0.73
N LEU A 520 -15.82 -17.96 -1.82
CA LEU A 520 -17.26 -18.11 -2.02
C LEU A 520 -17.70 -19.41 -1.37
N THR A 521 -18.73 -19.34 -0.53
CA THR A 521 -19.24 -20.48 0.23
C THR A 521 -20.50 -21.04 -0.43
N GLY A 522 -20.71 -22.34 -0.27
CA GLY A 522 -21.88 -23.04 -0.78
C GLY A 522 -22.21 -24.22 0.09
N TYR A 523 -23.49 -24.56 0.13
CA TYR A 523 -24.01 -25.62 0.99
C TYR A 523 -24.50 -26.80 0.17
N PRO A 524 -24.16 -28.05 0.56
CA PRO A 524 -24.67 -29.22 -0.11
C PRO A 524 -26.18 -29.36 0.16
N LEU A 525 -26.95 -29.51 -0.90
CA LEU A 525 -28.39 -29.78 -0.85
C LEU A 525 -28.65 -31.29 -0.85
N LYS A 526 -28.09 -32.00 -1.84
CA LYS A 526 -28.29 -33.45 -2.05
C LYS A 526 -26.96 -34.13 -2.31
N ILE A 527 -26.69 -35.23 -1.61
CA ILE A 527 -25.42 -35.95 -1.67
C ILE A 527 -25.66 -37.35 -2.25
N ASN A 528 -24.93 -37.68 -3.30
CA ASN A 528 -24.97 -38.94 -4.03
C ASN A 528 -23.57 -39.54 -4.13
N LYS A 529 -23.20 -40.39 -3.16
CA LYS A 529 -21.85 -41.00 -3.05
C LYS A 529 -20.74 -39.93 -3.18
N ARG A 530 -20.10 -39.81 -4.34
CA ARG A 530 -19.03 -38.83 -4.63
C ARG A 530 -19.50 -37.55 -5.32
N SER A 531 -20.75 -37.50 -5.76
CA SER A 531 -21.36 -36.32 -6.36
C SER A 531 -22.27 -35.62 -5.37
N ALA A 532 -22.32 -34.30 -5.40
CA ALA A 532 -23.25 -33.53 -4.59
C ALA A 532 -23.79 -32.33 -5.37
N VAL A 533 -25.04 -31.98 -5.09
CA VAL A 533 -25.67 -30.75 -5.59
C VAL A 533 -25.44 -29.66 -4.56
N ILE A 534 -24.85 -28.55 -4.96
CA ILE A 534 -24.51 -27.41 -4.11
C ILE A 534 -25.45 -26.25 -4.45
N ARG A 535 -25.89 -25.53 -3.41
CA ARG A 535 -26.71 -24.32 -3.51
C ARG A 535 -26.05 -23.13 -2.81
N TYR A 536 -26.54 -21.93 -3.11
CA TYR A 536 -26.15 -20.65 -2.50
C TYR A 536 -24.69 -20.22 -2.71
N MET A 537 -23.96 -20.85 -3.64
CA MET A 537 -22.67 -20.33 -4.09
C MET A 537 -22.81 -19.37 -5.28
N PHE A 538 -23.80 -19.61 -6.14
CA PHE A 538 -24.14 -18.77 -7.28
C PHE A 538 -25.65 -18.76 -7.44
N PHE A 539 -26.16 -17.75 -8.15
CA PHE A 539 -27.58 -17.59 -8.46
C PHE A 539 -27.89 -17.72 -9.95
N ASN A 540 -26.90 -17.58 -10.83
CA ASN A 540 -27.05 -17.70 -12.28
C ASN A 540 -26.31 -18.94 -12.83
N PRO A 541 -26.84 -19.62 -13.86
CA PRO A 541 -26.18 -20.77 -14.48
C PRO A 541 -24.93 -20.36 -15.26
N GLU A 542 -24.91 -19.17 -15.85
CA GLU A 542 -23.76 -18.63 -16.58
C GLU A 542 -22.55 -18.43 -15.67
N ASP A 543 -22.78 -18.00 -14.43
CA ASP A 543 -21.72 -17.83 -13.42
C ASP A 543 -21.09 -19.20 -13.08
N VAL A 544 -21.91 -20.25 -12.94
CA VAL A 544 -21.41 -21.62 -12.70
C VAL A 544 -20.51 -22.10 -13.84
N GLN A 545 -20.88 -21.81 -15.09
CA GLN A 545 -20.09 -22.20 -16.26
C GLN A 545 -18.77 -21.40 -16.33
N TRP A 546 -18.78 -20.11 -16.00
CA TRP A 546 -17.58 -19.26 -15.94
C TRP A 546 -16.57 -19.78 -14.91
N PHE A 547 -17.03 -20.15 -13.71
CA PHE A 547 -16.16 -20.64 -12.63
C PHE A 547 -15.90 -22.16 -12.67
N LYS A 548 -16.36 -22.86 -13.71
CA LYS A 548 -16.19 -24.31 -13.88
C LYS A 548 -14.72 -24.80 -13.78
N PRO A 549 -13.70 -24.08 -14.31
CA PRO A 549 -12.30 -24.53 -14.20
C PRO A 549 -11.74 -24.47 -12.78
N VAL A 550 -12.40 -23.77 -11.85
CA VAL A 550 -11.88 -23.55 -10.49
C VAL A 550 -12.11 -24.79 -9.62
N ARG A 551 -11.08 -25.18 -8.87
CA ARG A 551 -11.20 -26.27 -7.90
C ARG A 551 -11.97 -25.83 -6.65
N LEU A 552 -12.81 -26.73 -6.17
CA LEU A 552 -13.58 -26.58 -4.95
C LEU A 552 -12.87 -27.32 -3.80
N HIS A 553 -12.98 -26.75 -2.60
CA HIS A 553 -12.47 -27.32 -1.36
C HIS A 553 -13.59 -27.37 -0.33
N SER A 554 -13.60 -28.35 0.57
CA SER A 554 -14.53 -28.35 1.72
C SER A 554 -13.81 -28.03 3.02
N LYS A 555 -14.56 -27.59 4.05
CA LYS A 555 -13.98 -27.30 5.38
C LYS A 555 -13.37 -28.54 6.03
N TYR A 556 -13.84 -29.74 5.66
CA TYR A 556 -13.26 -31.03 6.06
C TYR A 556 -12.12 -31.52 5.16
N GLY A 557 -11.55 -30.67 4.30
CA GLY A 557 -10.35 -30.97 3.52
C GLY A 557 -10.58 -31.84 2.28
N ARG A 558 -11.83 -31.92 1.79
CA ARG A 558 -12.14 -32.59 0.52
C ARG A 558 -11.86 -31.68 -0.66
N THR A 559 -11.50 -32.28 -1.79
CA THR A 559 -11.24 -31.56 -3.05
C THR A 559 -12.21 -32.01 -4.14
N GLY A 560 -12.66 -31.08 -4.97
CA GLY A 560 -13.63 -31.36 -6.02
C GLY A 560 -13.62 -30.34 -7.14
N HIS A 561 -14.49 -30.56 -8.12
CA HIS A 561 -14.71 -29.67 -9.26
C HIS A 561 -16.18 -29.64 -9.67
N ILE A 562 -16.57 -28.60 -10.41
CA ILE A 562 -17.92 -28.43 -10.95
C ILE A 562 -18.09 -29.29 -12.20
N LYS A 563 -19.17 -30.07 -12.27
CA LYS A 563 -19.50 -30.89 -13.45
C LYS A 563 -20.43 -30.13 -14.41
N GLU A 564 -21.58 -29.69 -13.91
CA GLU A 564 -22.66 -29.06 -14.68
C GLU A 564 -23.52 -28.15 -13.79
N SER A 565 -24.09 -27.11 -14.37
CA SER A 565 -25.15 -26.31 -13.74
C SER A 565 -26.48 -27.05 -13.81
N LEU A 566 -27.31 -26.88 -12.78
CA LEU A 566 -28.64 -27.45 -12.67
C LEU A 566 -29.66 -26.32 -12.52
N GLY A 567 -30.66 -26.30 -13.39
CA GLY A 567 -31.73 -25.29 -13.36
C GLY A 567 -31.25 -23.86 -13.63
N THR A 568 -32.09 -22.90 -13.28
CA THR A 568 -31.89 -21.46 -13.52
C THR A 568 -31.36 -20.69 -12.32
N HIS A 569 -31.42 -21.26 -11.11
CA HIS A 569 -31.06 -20.59 -9.84
C HIS A 569 -29.61 -20.86 -9.39
N GLY A 570 -28.70 -21.19 -10.31
CA GLY A 570 -27.28 -21.37 -10.01
C GLY A 570 -26.96 -22.60 -9.15
N HIS A 571 -27.87 -23.60 -9.08
CA HIS A 571 -27.50 -24.89 -8.50
C HIS A 571 -26.46 -25.57 -9.38
N MET A 572 -25.55 -26.32 -8.76
CA MET A 572 -24.49 -26.98 -9.50
C MET A 572 -24.22 -28.37 -8.95
N LYS A 573 -23.90 -29.28 -9.86
CA LYS A 573 -23.47 -30.62 -9.52
C LYS A 573 -21.96 -30.66 -9.49
N CYS A 574 -21.42 -31.06 -8.36
CA CYS A 574 -19.99 -31.14 -8.12
C CYS A 574 -19.57 -32.58 -7.85
N VAL A 575 -18.35 -32.92 -8.23
CA VAL A 575 -17.73 -34.22 -7.98
C VAL A 575 -16.55 -34.00 -7.05
N PHE A 576 -16.50 -34.79 -5.97
CA PHE A 576 -15.45 -34.76 -4.97
C PHE A 576 -14.63 -36.05 -4.96
N ASP A 577 -13.41 -35.96 -4.45
CA ASP A 577 -12.53 -37.10 -4.17
C ASP A 577 -13.19 -38.17 -3.27
N SER A 578 -13.94 -37.70 -2.27
CA SER A 578 -14.59 -38.49 -1.22
C SER A 578 -16.00 -37.98 -0.95
N PRO A 579 -16.88 -38.82 -0.35
CA PRO A 579 -18.22 -38.39 0.03
C PRO A 579 -18.16 -37.23 1.05
N ILE A 580 -18.93 -36.18 0.78
CA ILE A 580 -19.10 -35.03 1.66
C ILE A 580 -20.24 -35.26 2.66
N LYS A 581 -20.28 -34.49 3.74
CA LYS A 581 -21.38 -34.52 4.74
C LYS A 581 -22.36 -33.36 4.47
N GLN A 582 -23.60 -33.49 4.94
CA GLN A 582 -24.61 -32.42 4.80
C GLN A 582 -24.24 -31.14 5.56
N GLN A 583 -23.54 -31.28 6.70
CA GLN A 583 -23.03 -30.16 7.50
C GLN A 583 -21.75 -29.52 6.93
N ASP A 584 -21.24 -30.03 5.82
CA ASP A 584 -20.03 -29.50 5.20
C ASP A 584 -20.32 -28.17 4.48
N THR A 585 -19.31 -27.32 4.39
CA THR A 585 -19.36 -26.09 3.58
C THR A 585 -18.35 -26.23 2.48
N VAL A 586 -18.82 -26.11 1.24
CA VAL A 586 -17.97 -26.09 0.06
C VAL A 586 -17.51 -24.66 -0.17
N MET A 587 -16.25 -24.51 -0.50
CA MET A 587 -15.53 -23.26 -0.63
C MET A 587 -14.85 -23.23 -1.99
N MET A 588 -14.93 -22.09 -2.66
CA MET A 588 -14.16 -21.80 -3.86
C MET A 588 -13.19 -20.67 -3.58
N TYR A 589 -11.91 -20.88 -3.91
CA TYR A 589 -10.86 -19.87 -3.70
C TYR A 589 -10.61 -19.06 -4.97
N LEU A 590 -10.84 -17.76 -4.85
CA LEU A 590 -10.56 -16.78 -5.90
C LEU A 590 -9.47 -15.83 -5.44
N TYR A 591 -8.55 -15.48 -6.33
CA TYR A 591 -7.40 -14.63 -6.02
C TYR A 591 -7.33 -13.45 -6.99
N LYS A 592 -6.98 -12.28 -6.46
CA LYS A 592 -6.70 -11.07 -7.24
C LYS A 592 -5.44 -10.41 -6.71
N ARG A 593 -4.55 -9.97 -7.60
CA ARG A 593 -3.39 -9.15 -7.21
C ARG A 593 -3.84 -7.76 -6.77
N VAL A 594 -3.30 -7.29 -5.65
CA VAL A 594 -3.58 -5.97 -5.09
C VAL A 594 -2.28 -5.20 -4.97
N TYR A 595 -2.34 -3.92 -5.34
CA TYR A 595 -1.22 -2.99 -5.33
C TYR A 595 -1.45 -1.89 -4.28
N PRO A 596 -0.38 -1.36 -3.66
CA PRO A 596 -0.50 -0.18 -2.82
C PRO A 596 -1.02 1.00 -3.64
N LYS A 597 -1.59 2.02 -2.98
CA LYS A 597 -2.10 3.22 -3.65
C LYS A 597 -0.99 4.25 -3.79
N TRP A 598 -0.82 4.84 -4.97
CA TRP A 598 0.11 5.96 -5.18
C TRP A 598 -0.34 7.22 -4.43
N GLY A 599 0.59 8.11 -4.12
CA GLY A 599 0.30 9.41 -3.49
C GLY A 599 -0.19 9.34 -2.04
N THR A 600 -0.14 8.16 -1.41
CA THR A 600 -0.58 7.96 -0.01
C THR A 600 0.55 8.07 1.01
N THR A 601 1.77 8.35 0.54
CA THR A 601 2.97 8.47 1.37
C THR A 601 3.42 9.91 1.42
N GLU A 602 3.05 10.57 2.50
CA GLU A 602 3.35 11.97 2.73
C GLU A 602 4.41 12.07 3.82
N ILE A 603 5.29 13.06 3.69
CA ILE A 603 6.28 13.34 4.72
C ILE A 603 5.55 13.88 5.94
N TRP A 604 5.81 13.28 7.10
CA TRP A 604 5.22 13.77 8.34
C TRP A 604 5.93 15.06 8.78
N LYS A 605 5.19 16.18 8.76
CA LYS A 605 5.71 17.51 9.12
C LYS A 605 5.63 17.83 10.62
N GLY A 606 5.10 16.93 11.44
CA GLY A 606 5.14 17.04 12.89
C GLY A 606 4.36 18.19 13.51
N GLY A 607 3.23 18.57 12.89
CA GLY A 607 2.33 19.60 13.40
C GLY A 607 2.93 21.02 13.44
N LEU A 608 3.96 21.25 12.63
CA LEU A 608 4.49 22.59 12.38
C LEU A 608 3.47 23.46 11.62
N GLU A 609 2.56 22.83 10.86
CA GLU A 609 1.46 23.51 10.17
C GLU A 609 0.44 24.09 11.16
N ASP A 610 0.12 23.39 12.25
CA ASP A 610 -0.82 23.88 13.27
C ASP A 610 -0.26 25.11 14.00
N LYS A 611 1.06 25.19 14.21
CA LYS A 611 1.69 26.39 14.76
C LYS A 611 1.65 27.57 13.81
N ILE A 612 1.85 27.34 12.52
CA ILE A 612 1.76 28.41 11.51
C ILE A 612 0.32 28.91 11.41
N ILE A 613 -0.66 27.99 11.42
CA ILE A 613 -2.08 28.34 11.43
C ILE A 613 -2.47 29.04 12.74
N GLU A 614 -2.00 28.57 13.90
CA GLU A 614 -2.21 29.22 15.20
C GLU A 614 -1.57 30.59 15.27
N ASP A 615 -0.35 30.76 14.75
CA ASP A 615 0.36 32.03 14.71
C ASP A 615 -0.31 33.00 13.70
N GLU A 616 -0.75 32.54 12.53
CA GLU A 616 -1.55 33.34 11.59
C GLU A 616 -2.91 33.74 12.18
N ILE A 617 -3.58 32.85 12.89
CA ILE A 617 -4.83 33.15 13.61
C ILE A 617 -4.57 34.14 14.74
N ARG A 618 -3.44 34.03 15.43
CA ARG A 618 -3.04 34.92 16.53
C ARG A 618 -2.65 36.31 16.02
N GLU A 619 -1.97 36.40 14.88
CA GLU A 619 -1.67 37.65 14.20
C GLU A 619 -2.96 38.33 13.71
N ARG A 620 -3.87 37.59 13.06
CA ARG A 620 -5.19 38.13 12.68
C ARG A 620 -6.03 38.58 13.87
N LYS A 621 -5.88 37.95 15.03
CA LYS A 621 -6.53 38.37 16.29
C LYS A 621 -5.86 39.56 16.97
N MET A 622 -4.60 39.89 16.64
CA MET A 622 -3.94 41.11 17.11
C MET A 622 -4.17 42.30 16.16
N GLU A 623 -4.45 42.05 14.89
CA GLU A 623 -4.79 43.07 13.89
C GLU A 623 -6.26 43.54 13.98
N MET A 624 -7.16 42.70 14.53
CA MET A 624 -8.53 43.08 14.93
C MET A 624 -8.56 43.64 16.34
#